data_AF-A0AAE0DLK5-F1
#
_entry.id   AF-A0AAE0DLK5-F1
#
_cell.length_a   1.000
_cell.length_b   1.000
_cell.length_c   1.000
_cell.angle_alpha   90.00
_cell.angle_beta   90.00
_cell.angle_gamma   90.00
#
_symmetry.space_group_name_H-M   'P 1'
#
loop_
_entity.id
_entity.type
_entity.pdbx_description
1 polymer ?
#
loop_
_entity_poly.entity_id
_entity_poly.type
_entity_poly.pdbx_seq_one_letter_code
_entity_poly.pdbx_strand_id
1 'polypeptide(L)'
;MDVRALRSDQILFAELRSHYCPMRGRWTWLSLKQLTRIQFVQFELHKNGLVDIRKTNDLPPENRDDYLYCPIPAEAIPPVGENILMHLYDHPEEADDDAFCLDRVPKKLRERLTCSQRIGRGVNFSEGLNIKKICIFGLLGLFLSAAFGMAWSIKRDDVQGGFGVAAFVLAAMTFITGMLQVTLETK
;
A
#
# COMPACT_ATOMS: atom_id res chain seq x y z
N MET A 1 4.40 -17.15 2.89
CA MET A 1 3.85 -17.51 4.21
C MET A 1 3.45 -18.96 4.22
N ASP A 2 3.92 -19.70 5.22
CA ASP A 2 3.33 -20.99 5.57
C ASP A 2 2.11 -20.73 6.46
N VAL A 3 0.93 -20.89 5.89
CA VAL A 3 -0.34 -20.51 6.51
C VAL A 3 -0.67 -21.39 7.74
N ARG A 4 0.01 -22.54 7.88
CA ARG A 4 -0.24 -23.52 8.94
C ARG A 4 0.29 -23.10 10.32
N ALA A 5 1.18 -22.11 10.38
CA ALA A 5 1.76 -21.62 11.64
C ALA A 5 0.99 -20.45 12.27
N LEU A 6 0.03 -19.87 11.54
CA LEU A 6 -0.72 -18.69 11.97
C LEU A 6 -1.92 -19.14 12.83
N ARG A 7 -1.90 -18.78 14.12
CA ARG A 7 -2.93 -19.17 15.10
C ARG A 7 -3.85 -18.03 15.55
N SER A 8 -3.46 -16.78 15.28
CA SER A 8 -4.10 -15.57 15.76
C SER A 8 -3.98 -14.48 14.70
N ASP A 9 -4.97 -13.59 14.64
CA ASP A 9 -4.97 -12.43 13.75
C ASP A 9 -3.75 -11.53 14.02
N GLN A 10 -3.31 -11.39 15.27
CA GLN A 10 -2.09 -10.65 15.62
C GLN A 10 -0.88 -11.17 14.83
N ILE A 11 -0.69 -12.49 14.81
CA ILE A 11 0.42 -13.14 14.11
C ILE A 11 0.28 -12.98 12.60
N LEU A 12 -0.95 -13.08 12.07
CA LEU A 12 -1.23 -12.85 10.65
C LEU A 12 -0.78 -11.44 10.23
N PHE A 13 -1.23 -10.39 10.92
CA PHE A 13 -0.90 -9.01 10.56
C PHE A 13 0.57 -8.64 10.83
N ALA A 14 1.17 -9.18 11.89
CA ALA A 14 2.61 -9.05 12.15
C ALA A 14 3.45 -9.67 11.02
N GLU A 15 3.09 -10.88 10.57
CA GLU A 15 3.79 -11.57 9.49
C GLU A 15 3.53 -10.89 8.14
N LEU A 16 2.33 -10.34 7.91
CA LEU A 16 2.01 -9.53 6.72
C LEU A 16 2.89 -8.28 6.66
N ARG A 17 3.07 -7.59 7.79
CA ARG A 17 4.01 -6.46 7.90
C ARG A 17 5.45 -6.88 7.65
N SER A 18 5.88 -7.98 8.27
CA SER A 18 7.24 -8.53 8.12
C SER A 18 7.56 -8.87 6.66
N HIS A 19 6.60 -9.38 5.90
CA HIS A 19 6.78 -9.66 4.47
C HIS A 19 6.66 -8.44 3.57
N TYR A 20 5.79 -7.49 3.89
CA TYR A 20 5.55 -6.30 3.08
C TYR A 20 6.65 -5.24 3.25
N CYS A 21 7.19 -5.06 4.46
CA CYS A 21 8.19 -4.03 4.75
C CYS A 21 9.49 -4.17 3.92
N PRO A 22 10.05 -5.39 3.71
CA PRO A 22 11.21 -5.60 2.84
C PRO A 22 10.91 -5.34 1.36
N MET A 23 9.69 -5.66 0.88
CA MET A 23 9.29 -5.46 -0.52
C MET A 23 9.26 -3.98 -0.90
N ARG A 24 8.96 -3.10 0.05
CA ARG A 24 8.87 -1.65 -0.16
C ARG A 24 10.25 -0.97 -0.31
N GLY A 25 11.34 -1.69 0.00
CA GLY A 25 12.72 -1.30 -0.30
C GLY A 25 13.34 -0.21 0.60
N ARG A 26 14.65 0.05 0.40
CA ARG A 26 15.47 1.00 1.20
C ARG A 26 15.04 2.47 1.10
N TRP A 27 14.24 2.84 0.10
CA TRP A 27 13.81 4.22 -0.18
C TRP A 27 12.38 4.52 0.30
N THR A 28 11.82 3.65 1.15
CA THR A 28 10.48 3.76 1.77
C THR A 28 10.22 5.10 2.46
N TRP A 29 11.24 5.72 3.03
CA TRP A 29 11.12 7.01 3.71
C TRP A 29 10.93 8.19 2.74
N LEU A 30 11.46 8.08 1.51
CA LEU A 30 11.26 9.01 0.40
C LEU A 30 10.00 8.70 -0.41
N SER A 31 9.45 7.49 -0.25
CA SER A 31 8.18 7.13 -0.86
C SER A 31 7.04 7.88 -0.17
N LEU A 32 6.38 8.73 -0.95
CA LEU A 32 5.12 9.38 -0.57
C LEU A 32 3.95 8.40 -0.63
N LYS A 33 4.17 7.15 -1.06
CA LYS A 33 3.15 6.11 -1.04
C LYS A 33 3.03 5.50 0.35
N GLN A 34 1.82 5.13 0.72
CA GLN A 34 1.53 4.30 1.88
C GLN A 34 0.49 3.24 1.48
N LEU A 35 0.54 2.07 2.12
CA LEU A 35 -0.54 1.11 2.03
C LEU A 35 -1.85 1.79 2.44
N THR A 36 -2.80 1.86 1.52
CA THR A 36 -4.06 2.58 1.74
C THR A 36 -5.22 1.60 1.88
N ARG A 37 -5.19 0.48 1.17
CA ARG A 37 -6.24 -0.56 1.27
C ARG A 37 -5.67 -1.95 1.08
N ILE A 38 -6.27 -2.90 1.78
CA ILE A 38 -6.08 -4.34 1.62
C ILE A 38 -7.39 -4.89 1.07
N GLN A 39 -7.35 -5.52 -0.11
CA GLN A 39 -8.54 -5.97 -0.83
C GLN A 39 -8.43 -7.43 -1.25
N PHE A 40 -9.55 -8.15 -1.23
CA PHE A 40 -9.62 -9.50 -1.80
C PHE A 40 -9.78 -9.40 -3.31
N VAL A 41 -8.92 -10.07 -4.07
CA VAL A 41 -8.91 -9.98 -5.53
C VAL A 41 -8.82 -11.34 -6.19
N GLN A 42 -9.39 -11.42 -7.39
CA GLN A 42 -9.07 -12.43 -8.37
C GLN A 42 -7.96 -11.90 -9.27
N PHE A 43 -6.91 -12.70 -9.45
CA PHE A 43 -5.77 -12.35 -10.27
C PHE A 43 -5.44 -13.43 -11.29
N GLU A 44 -4.80 -13.04 -12.39
CA GLU A 44 -4.30 -13.94 -13.42
C GLU A 44 -2.77 -13.95 -13.39
N LEU A 45 -2.18 -15.13 -13.22
CA LEU A 45 -0.75 -15.38 -13.31
C LEU A 45 -0.35 -15.65 -14.77
N HIS A 46 0.48 -14.78 -15.31
CA HIS A 46 1.08 -14.93 -16.62
C HIS A 46 2.36 -15.79 -16.55
N LYS A 47 2.78 -16.34 -17.71
CA LYS A 47 3.93 -17.25 -17.81
C LYS A 47 5.25 -16.65 -17.34
N ASN A 48 5.35 -15.32 -17.34
CA ASN A 48 6.50 -14.55 -16.87
C ASN A 48 6.46 -14.27 -15.35
N GLY A 49 5.50 -14.84 -14.62
CA GLY A 49 5.32 -14.60 -13.19
C GLY A 49 4.64 -13.27 -12.86
N LEU A 50 4.24 -12.48 -13.87
CA LEU A 50 3.44 -11.28 -13.65
C LEU A 50 2.01 -11.66 -13.25
N VAL A 51 1.44 -10.85 -12.38
CA VAL A 51 0.10 -11.04 -11.84
C VAL A 51 -0.75 -9.84 -12.26
N ASP A 52 -1.85 -10.10 -12.95
CA ASP A 52 -2.82 -9.07 -13.35
C ASP A 52 -4.11 -9.19 -12.55
N ILE A 53 -4.64 -8.09 -12.02
CA ILE A 53 -5.85 -8.10 -11.20
C ILE A 53 -7.07 -8.05 -12.13
N ARG A 54 -7.87 -9.12 -12.12
CA ARG A 54 -9.06 -9.26 -12.97
C ARG A 54 -10.34 -8.76 -12.29
N LYS A 55 -10.45 -8.96 -10.97
CA LYS A 55 -11.66 -8.60 -10.21
C LYS A 55 -11.30 -8.23 -8.78
N THR A 56 -11.88 -7.14 -8.27
CA THR A 56 -11.77 -6.71 -6.87
C THR A 56 -12.98 -7.17 -6.08
N ASN A 57 -12.81 -7.34 -4.77
CA ASN A 57 -13.80 -7.89 -3.85
C ASN A 57 -14.35 -9.24 -4.33
N ASP A 58 -13.46 -10.19 -4.64
CA ASP A 58 -13.84 -11.52 -5.12
C ASP A 58 -13.32 -12.60 -4.16
N LEU A 59 -14.15 -13.62 -3.94
CA LEU A 59 -13.83 -14.80 -3.14
C LEU A 59 -13.88 -16.08 -4.00
N PRO A 60 -13.18 -17.15 -3.59
CA PRO A 60 -13.30 -18.45 -4.25
C PRO A 60 -14.74 -18.96 -4.21
N PRO A 61 -15.28 -19.49 -5.33
CA PRO A 61 -16.62 -20.06 -5.36
C PRO A 61 -16.70 -21.26 -4.41
N GLU A 62 -17.88 -21.50 -3.84
CA GLU A 62 -18.12 -22.50 -2.79
C GLU A 62 -17.73 -23.94 -3.19
N ASN A 63 -17.86 -24.29 -4.46
CA ASN A 63 -17.62 -25.64 -5.00
C ASN A 63 -16.14 -25.95 -5.28
N ARG A 64 -15.21 -25.30 -4.58
CA ARG A 64 -13.77 -25.42 -4.83
C ARG A 64 -13.01 -25.88 -3.60
N ASP A 65 -12.67 -27.18 -3.60
CA ASP A 65 -11.89 -27.85 -2.54
C ASP A 65 -10.44 -27.37 -2.43
N ASP A 66 -9.98 -26.48 -3.30
CA ASP A 66 -8.63 -25.93 -3.29
C ASP A 66 -8.46 -24.71 -2.38
N TYR A 67 -9.56 -24.18 -1.81
CA TYR A 67 -9.55 -23.07 -0.85
C TYR A 67 -10.35 -23.40 0.41
N LEU A 68 -9.83 -22.97 1.57
CA LEU A 68 -10.56 -22.95 2.84
C LEU A 68 -10.79 -21.51 3.29
N TYR A 69 -12.03 -21.22 3.66
CA TYR A 69 -12.42 -20.04 4.42
C TYR A 69 -13.67 -20.40 5.25
N CYS A 70 -14.00 -19.62 6.27
CA CYS A 70 -15.16 -19.83 7.13
C CYS A 70 -15.86 -18.49 7.40
N PRO A 71 -17.20 -18.38 7.27
CA PRO A 71 -18.14 -19.41 6.80
C PRO A 71 -18.10 -19.63 5.28
N ILE A 72 -18.54 -20.82 4.82
CA ILE A 72 -18.84 -21.14 3.41
C ILE A 72 -20.35 -21.40 3.32
N PRO A 73 -21.13 -20.61 2.54
CA PRO A 73 -20.77 -19.38 1.83
C PRO A 73 -20.30 -18.27 2.78
N ALA A 74 -19.49 -17.35 2.27
CA ALA A 74 -19.22 -16.13 3.02
C ALA A 74 -20.51 -15.30 3.14
N GLU A 75 -20.85 -14.86 4.34
CA GLU A 75 -22.05 -14.04 4.61
C GLU A 75 -21.98 -12.66 3.91
N ALA A 76 -20.77 -12.18 3.65
CA ALA A 76 -20.51 -10.92 2.95
C ALA A 76 -19.27 -11.04 2.04
N ILE A 77 -19.26 -10.28 0.96
CA ILE A 77 -18.13 -10.15 0.04
C ILE A 77 -17.70 -8.67 0.01
N PRO A 78 -16.50 -8.31 0.49
CA PRO A 78 -15.49 -9.17 1.14
C PRO A 78 -15.91 -9.63 2.55
N PRO A 79 -15.36 -10.76 3.05
CA PRO A 79 -15.76 -11.35 4.33
C PRO A 79 -15.23 -10.56 5.54
N VAL A 80 -14.18 -9.77 5.32
CA VAL A 80 -13.67 -8.74 6.24
C VAL A 80 -13.62 -7.43 5.48
N GLY A 81 -14.18 -6.37 6.07
CA GLY A 81 -14.20 -5.05 5.46
C GLY A 81 -12.80 -4.44 5.37
N GLU A 82 -12.57 -3.64 4.33
CA GLU A 82 -11.28 -2.97 4.07
C GLU A 82 -10.80 -2.13 5.27
N ASN A 83 -11.72 -1.46 5.97
CA ASN A 83 -11.40 -0.62 7.13
C ASN A 83 -10.85 -1.43 8.31
N ILE A 84 -11.43 -2.61 8.58
CA ILE A 84 -10.96 -3.50 9.66
C ILE A 84 -9.60 -4.06 9.30
N LEU A 85 -9.41 -4.53 8.06
CA LEU A 85 -8.11 -5.03 7.58
C LEU A 85 -7.02 -3.96 7.69
N MET A 86 -7.32 -2.73 7.33
CA MET A 86 -6.38 -1.61 7.45
C MET A 86 -6.09 -1.26 8.90
N HIS A 87 -7.09 -1.24 9.77
CA HIS A 87 -6.91 -0.95 11.19
C HIS A 87 -6.03 -2.00 11.88
N LEU A 88 -6.30 -3.28 11.67
CA LEU A 88 -5.49 -4.38 12.22
C LEU A 88 -4.09 -4.45 11.58
N TYR A 89 -3.97 -4.03 10.32
CA TYR A 89 -2.66 -3.82 9.71
C TYR A 89 -1.90 -2.68 10.37
N ASP A 90 -2.54 -1.58 10.76
CA ASP A 90 -1.89 -0.43 11.41
C ASP A 90 -1.60 -0.67 12.91
N HIS A 91 -2.43 -1.49 13.57
CA HIS A 91 -2.37 -1.83 14.99
C HIS A 91 -2.53 -3.34 15.20
N PRO A 92 -1.50 -4.16 14.87
CA PRO A 92 -1.57 -5.60 15.06
C PRO A 92 -1.71 -5.99 16.52
N GLU A 93 -1.30 -5.14 17.47
CA GLU A 93 -1.49 -5.31 18.91
C GLU A 93 -2.95 -5.20 19.37
N GLU A 94 -3.80 -4.52 18.59
CA GLU A 94 -5.23 -4.39 18.86
C GLU A 94 -6.05 -5.52 18.23
N ALA A 95 -5.42 -6.40 17.44
CA ALA A 95 -6.08 -7.60 16.95
C ALA A 95 -6.34 -8.55 18.12
N ASP A 96 -7.54 -9.11 18.18
CA ASP A 96 -7.85 -10.14 19.16
C ASP A 96 -6.95 -11.37 18.94
N ASP A 97 -6.76 -12.15 20.00
CA ASP A 97 -6.05 -13.43 19.90
C ASP A 97 -6.86 -14.50 19.15
N ASP A 98 -8.07 -14.15 18.72
CA ASP A 98 -8.96 -14.95 17.90
C ASP A 98 -8.51 -14.99 16.42
N ALA A 99 -8.91 -16.06 15.74
CA ALA A 99 -8.61 -16.30 14.33
C ALA A 99 -9.68 -15.73 13.38
N PHE A 100 -10.35 -14.64 13.75
CA PHE A 100 -11.53 -14.15 13.03
C PHE A 100 -11.24 -13.76 11.58
N CYS A 101 -10.22 -12.94 11.34
CA CYS A 101 -9.78 -12.56 10.00
C CYS A 101 -9.06 -13.73 9.34
N LEU A 102 -8.25 -14.46 10.10
CA LEU A 102 -7.49 -15.61 9.64
C LEU A 102 -8.39 -16.68 9.03
N ASP A 103 -9.55 -16.95 9.62
CA ASP A 103 -10.48 -17.97 9.14
C ASP A 103 -11.30 -17.50 7.94
N ARG A 104 -11.51 -16.19 7.82
CA ARG A 104 -12.23 -15.56 6.71
C ARG A 104 -11.36 -15.31 5.47
N VAL A 105 -10.05 -15.19 5.64
CA VAL A 105 -9.11 -15.03 4.52
C VAL A 105 -8.98 -16.37 3.78
N PRO A 106 -9.21 -16.42 2.44
CA PRO A 106 -9.15 -17.66 1.70
C PRO A 106 -7.73 -18.22 1.68
N LYS A 107 -7.54 -19.35 2.36
CA LYS A 107 -6.27 -20.08 2.43
C LYS A 107 -6.25 -21.12 1.32
N LYS A 108 -5.28 -21.02 0.41
CA LYS A 108 -5.10 -22.04 -0.63
C LYS A 108 -4.52 -23.32 0.01
N LEU A 109 -5.23 -24.43 -0.11
CA LEU A 109 -4.89 -25.72 0.49
C LEU A 109 -3.76 -26.47 -0.24
N ARG A 110 -3.68 -26.27 -1.56
CA ARG A 110 -2.75 -26.96 -2.46
C ARG A 110 -1.62 -26.04 -2.94
N GLU A 111 -0.58 -26.67 -3.50
CA GLU A 111 0.67 -26.08 -3.97
C GLU A 111 0.55 -24.71 -4.66
N ARG A 112 1.68 -23.98 -4.68
CA ARG A 112 1.83 -22.69 -5.37
C ARG A 112 1.21 -22.79 -6.77
N LEU A 113 0.50 -21.73 -7.18
CA LEU A 113 -0.11 -21.65 -8.51
C LEU A 113 0.93 -22.00 -9.58
N THR A 114 0.71 -23.12 -10.26
CA THR A 114 1.51 -23.56 -11.41
C THR A 114 0.91 -22.97 -12.68
N CYS A 115 1.72 -22.76 -13.73
CA CYS A 115 1.31 -22.17 -15.03
C CYS A 115 0.10 -22.83 -15.72
N SER A 116 -0.36 -23.99 -15.25
CA SER A 116 -1.57 -24.68 -15.70
C SER A 116 -2.87 -24.02 -15.16
N GLN A 117 -2.84 -23.45 -13.96
CA GLN A 117 -3.97 -22.70 -13.37
C GLN A 117 -3.63 -21.21 -13.37
N ARG A 118 -4.00 -20.52 -14.45
CA ARG A 118 -3.68 -19.10 -14.61
C ARG A 118 -4.49 -18.19 -13.70
N ILE A 119 -5.64 -18.62 -13.19
CA ILE A 119 -6.51 -17.77 -12.36
C ILE A 119 -6.36 -18.17 -10.89
N GLY A 120 -5.96 -17.22 -10.05
CA GLY A 120 -5.86 -17.33 -8.60
C GLY A 120 -6.73 -16.29 -7.89
N ARG A 121 -6.94 -16.48 -6.59
CA ARG A 121 -7.58 -15.50 -5.70
C ARG A 121 -6.74 -15.32 -4.46
N GLY A 122 -6.71 -14.10 -3.93
CA GLY A 122 -5.89 -13.77 -2.78
C GLY A 122 -6.12 -12.34 -2.30
N VAL A 123 -5.14 -11.82 -1.57
CA VAL A 123 -5.16 -10.48 -0.99
C VAL A 123 -4.20 -9.58 -1.77
N ASN A 124 -4.69 -8.41 -2.20
CA ASN A 124 -3.92 -7.37 -2.83
C ASN A 124 -3.69 -6.20 -1.88
N PHE A 125 -2.46 -5.72 -1.85
CA PHE A 125 -2.03 -4.54 -1.12
C PHE A 125 -2.02 -3.34 -2.07
N SER A 126 -3.01 -2.47 -1.95
CA SER A 126 -3.08 -1.26 -2.76
C SER A 126 -2.36 -0.10 -2.06
N GLU A 127 -1.33 0.42 -2.72
CA GLU A 127 -0.62 1.61 -2.29
C GLU A 127 -1.31 2.86 -2.84
N GLY A 128 -1.43 3.88 -2.01
CA GLY A 128 -1.96 5.19 -2.37
C GLY A 128 -1.05 6.30 -1.88
N LEU A 129 -1.34 7.54 -2.30
CA LEU A 129 -0.58 8.70 -1.86
C LEU A 129 -0.89 9.03 -0.39
N ASN A 130 0.15 9.15 0.43
CA ASN A 130 0.01 9.67 1.78
C ASN A 130 -0.12 11.20 1.71
N ILE A 131 -1.36 11.66 1.63
CA ILE A 131 -1.71 13.08 1.54
C ILE A 131 -1.13 13.87 2.73
N LYS A 132 -1.11 13.30 3.94
CA LYS A 132 -0.53 13.97 5.12
C LYS A 132 0.96 14.27 4.92
N LYS A 133 1.74 13.29 4.42
CA LYS A 133 3.16 13.49 4.10
C LYS A 133 3.34 14.53 3.01
N ILE A 134 2.54 14.45 1.95
CA ILE A 134 2.59 15.42 0.84
C ILE A 134 2.33 16.84 1.36
N CYS A 135 1.31 17.04 2.19
CA CYS A 135 1.01 18.32 2.80
C CYS A 135 2.14 18.82 3.69
N ILE A 136 2.69 17.97 4.57
CA ILE A 136 3.81 18.35 5.45
C ILE A 136 5.03 18.77 4.65
N PHE A 137 5.46 17.98 3.66
CA PHE A 137 6.59 18.32 2.80
C PHE A 137 6.33 19.58 1.97
N GLY A 138 5.11 19.76 1.46
CA GLY A 138 4.70 20.96 0.73
C GLY A 138 4.75 22.22 1.59
N LEU A 139 4.22 22.16 2.81
CA LEU A 139 4.26 23.27 3.75
C LEU A 139 5.69 23.62 4.17
N LEU A 140 6.51 22.60 4.45
CA LEU A 140 7.91 22.81 4.81
C LEU A 140 8.70 23.44 3.64
N GLY A 141 8.49 22.97 2.41
CA GLY A 141 9.09 23.53 1.21
C GLY A 141 8.67 24.98 0.96
N LEU A 142 7.39 25.30 1.15
CA LEU A 142 6.88 26.68 1.07
C LEU A 142 7.53 27.58 2.12
N PHE A 143 7.63 27.12 3.37
CA PHE A 143 8.23 27.90 4.45
C PHE A 143 9.72 28.18 4.19
N LEU A 144 10.47 27.17 3.74
CA LEU A 144 11.89 27.31 3.39
C LEU A 144 12.09 28.25 2.19
N SER A 145 11.25 28.12 1.16
CA SER A 145 11.26 29.02 0.00
C SER A 145 10.96 30.46 0.40
N ALA A 146 9.94 30.69 1.23
CA ALA A 146 9.60 32.01 1.74
C ALA A 146 10.72 32.62 2.59
N ALA A 147 11.34 31.83 3.48
CA ALA A 147 12.47 32.28 4.29
C ALA A 147 13.69 32.64 3.42
N PHE A 148 13.97 31.84 2.39
CA PHE A 148 15.03 32.12 1.42
C PHE A 148 14.73 33.41 0.63
N GLY A 149 13.51 33.55 0.11
CA GLY A 149 13.05 34.75 -0.59
C GLY A 149 13.21 35.99 0.28
N MET A 150 12.76 35.92 1.53
CA MET A 150 12.90 37.02 2.49
C MET A 150 14.36 37.39 2.77
N ALA A 151 15.22 36.41 3.05
CA ALA A 151 16.64 36.65 3.29
C ALA A 151 17.35 37.24 2.05
N TRP A 152 16.99 36.76 0.86
CA TRP A 152 17.51 37.30 -0.40
C TRP A 152 17.07 38.74 -0.63
N SER A 153 15.78 39.02 -0.41
CA SER A 153 15.20 40.34 -0.61
C SER A 153 15.79 41.38 0.34
N ILE A 154 16.03 41.03 1.61
CA ILE A 154 16.71 41.92 2.57
C ILE A 154 18.15 42.22 2.11
N LYS A 155 18.86 41.22 1.57
CA LYS A 155 20.26 41.39 1.16
C LYS A 155 20.43 42.19 -0.14
N ARG A 156 19.41 42.21 -1.00
CA ARG A 156 19.46 42.78 -2.35
C ARG A 156 18.54 44.00 -2.53
N ASP A 157 17.77 44.37 -1.50
CA ASP A 157 16.65 45.33 -1.56
C ASP A 157 15.69 45.07 -2.73
N ASP A 158 15.57 43.80 -3.14
CA ASP A 158 14.78 43.37 -4.29
C ASP A 158 13.80 42.26 -3.86
N VAL A 159 12.58 42.70 -3.52
CA VAL A 159 11.48 41.82 -3.14
C VAL A 159 11.01 40.97 -4.32
N GLN A 160 10.91 41.58 -5.50
CA GLN A 160 10.37 40.92 -6.68
C GLN A 160 11.32 39.84 -7.20
N GLY A 161 12.62 40.12 -7.26
CA GLY A 161 13.63 39.14 -7.64
C GLY A 161 13.78 38.00 -6.63
N GLY A 162 13.79 38.30 -5.33
CA GLY A 162 13.95 37.30 -4.28
C GLY A 162 12.83 36.27 -4.24
N PHE A 163 11.57 36.72 -4.24
CA PHE A 163 10.42 35.81 -4.30
C PHE A 163 10.27 35.14 -5.67
N GLY A 164 10.67 35.81 -6.75
CA GLY A 164 10.68 35.21 -8.09
C GLY A 164 11.62 34.00 -8.19
N VAL A 165 12.86 34.14 -7.72
CA VAL A 165 13.83 33.04 -7.67
C VAL A 165 13.37 31.94 -6.72
N ALA A 166 12.87 32.30 -5.53
CA ALA A 166 12.39 31.35 -4.54
C ALA A 166 11.21 30.50 -5.08
N ALA A 167 10.26 31.13 -5.76
CA ALA A 167 9.13 30.46 -6.40
C ALA A 167 9.58 29.56 -7.56
N PHE A 168 10.51 30.02 -8.39
CA PHE A 168 11.07 29.21 -9.48
C PHE A 168 11.76 27.95 -8.97
N VAL A 169 12.61 28.07 -7.94
CA VAL A 169 13.31 26.93 -7.32
C VAL A 169 12.30 25.96 -6.69
N LEU A 170 11.29 26.47 -5.98
CA LEU A 170 10.24 25.62 -5.41
C LEU A 170 9.48 24.87 -6.52
N ALA A 171 9.08 25.55 -7.59
CA ALA A 171 8.39 24.93 -8.72
C ALA A 171 9.25 23.83 -9.37
N ALA A 172 10.54 24.10 -9.64
CA ALA A 172 11.47 23.12 -10.18
C ALA A 172 11.60 21.89 -9.26
N MET A 173 11.72 22.09 -7.95
CA MET A 173 11.79 20.99 -6.98
C MET A 173 10.51 20.16 -6.97
N THR A 174 9.34 20.80 -6.94
CA THR A 174 8.06 20.07 -6.97
C THR A 174 7.89 19.26 -8.26
N PHE A 175 8.32 19.81 -9.40
CA PHE A 175 8.30 19.12 -10.69
C PHE A 175 9.22 17.89 -10.68
N ILE A 176 10.47 18.03 -10.21
CA ILE A 176 11.43 16.93 -10.11
C ILE A 176 10.92 15.83 -9.17
N THR A 177 10.37 16.20 -8.00
CA THR A 177 9.80 15.22 -7.07
C THR A 177 8.61 14.50 -7.68
N GLY A 178 7.71 15.21 -8.38
CA GLY A 178 6.59 14.59 -9.09
C GLY A 178 7.05 13.59 -10.15
N MET A 179 8.06 13.95 -10.96
CA MET A 179 8.65 13.05 -11.97
C MET A 179 9.32 11.83 -11.34
N LEU A 180 10.04 12.00 -10.23
CA LEU A 180 10.62 10.90 -9.47
C LEU A 180 9.54 9.97 -8.92
N GLN A 181 8.43 10.52 -8.40
CA GLN A 181 7.31 9.71 -7.94
C GLN A 181 6.72 8.89 -9.08
N VAL A 182 6.41 9.50 -10.23
CA VAL A 182 5.86 8.80 -11.40
C VAL A 182 6.78 7.66 -11.84
N THR A 183 8.09 7.91 -11.89
CA THR A 183 9.07 6.88 -12.26
C THR A 183 9.10 5.72 -11.26
N LEU A 184 8.88 5.99 -9.97
CA LEU A 184 8.73 4.97 -8.94
C LEU A 184 7.38 4.23 -9.03
N GLU A 185 6.36 4.74 -9.74
CA GLU A 185 5.09 4.04 -9.93
C GLU A 185 5.13 3.02 -11.06
N THR A 186 5.97 3.24 -12.06
CA THR A 186 6.07 2.39 -13.24
C THR A 186 6.98 1.16 -13.05
N LYS A 187 7.57 0.98 -11.85
CA LYS A 187 8.53 -0.09 -11.55
C LYS A 187 7.95 -1.09 -10.55
#